data_AF-A0A2J6SEH4-F1
#
_entry.id   AF-A0A2J6SEH4-F1
#
_cell.length_a   1.000
_cell.length_b   1.000
_cell.length_c   1.000
_cell.angle_alpha   90.00
_cell.angle_beta   90.00
_cell.angle_gamma   90.00
#
_symmetry.space_group_name_H-M   'P 1'
#
loop_
_entity.id
_entity.type
_entity.pdbx_description
1 polymer ?
#
loop_
_entity_poly.entity_id
_entity_poly.type
_entity_poly.pdbx_seq_one_letter_code
_entity_poly.pdbx_strand_id
1 'polypeptide(L)' 'WPKLSYMAINILLIVLISNEPERVFSGARYTVSWDRGQLEAEIIEIRECLKHWKRTGILDTFFK' A
#
# COMPACT_ATOMS: atom_id res chain seq x y z
N TRP A 1 13.66 27.96 -9.48
CA TRP A 1 13.46 27.72 -8.04
C TRP A 1 13.44 26.23 -7.73
N PRO A 2 14.60 25.55 -7.66
CA PRO A 2 14.64 24.08 -7.52
C PRO A 2 13.99 23.59 -6.22
N LYS A 3 14.16 24.31 -5.11
CA LYS A 3 13.56 23.96 -3.81
C LYS A 3 12.03 24.04 -3.83
N LEU A 4 11.48 25.05 -4.51
CA LEU A 4 10.03 25.23 -4.65
C LEU A 4 9.40 24.13 -5.52
N SER A 5 10.06 23.77 -6.63
CA SER A 5 9.60 22.68 -7.48
C SER A 5 9.62 21.33 -6.76
N TYR A 6 10.65 21.05 -5.93
CA TYR A 6 10.66 19.83 -5.12
C TYR A 6 9.53 19.81 -4.08
N MET A 7 9.25 20.93 -3.41
CA MET A 7 8.13 21.01 -2.47
C MET A 7 6.78 20.75 -3.16
N ALA A 8 6.56 21.38 -4.32
CA ALA A 8 5.35 21.16 -5.11
C ALA A 8 5.19 19.70 -5.56
N ILE A 9 6.28 19.09 -6.05
CA ILE A 9 6.30 17.67 -6.43
C ILE A 9 5.96 16.79 -5.23
N ASN A 10 6.59 17.00 -4.07
CA ASN A 10 6.32 16.18 -2.88
C ASN A 10 4.85 16.29 -2.44
N ILE A 11 4.29 17.50 -2.37
CA ILE A 11 2.90 17.72 -1.96
C ILE A 11 1.92 17.02 -2.93
N LEU A 12 2.15 17.14 -4.24
CA LEU A 12 1.26 16.55 -5.25
C LEU A 12 1.41 15.02 -5.31
N LEU A 13 2.63 14.51 -5.11
CA LEU A 13 2.89 13.06 -5.16
C LEU A 13 2.34 12.32 -3.94
N ILE A 14 2.29 12.94 -2.75
CA ILE A 14 1.72 12.30 -1.56
C ILE A 14 0.28 11.86 -1.83
N VAL A 15 -0.56 12.75 -2.38
CA VAL A 15 -1.96 12.44 -2.70
C VAL A 15 -2.06 11.35 -3.76
N LEU A 16 -1.24 11.44 -4.81
CA LEU A 16 -1.26 10.51 -5.93
C LEU A 16 -0.85 9.09 -5.49
N ILE A 17 0.21 8.98 -4.69
CA ILE A 17 0.78 7.71 -4.25
C ILE A 17 -0.05 7.09 -3.12
N SER A 18 -0.65 7.91 -2.24
CA SER A 18 -1.48 7.42 -1.12
C SER A 18 -2.84 6.87 -1.57
N ASN A 19 -3.42 7.35 -2.66
CA ASN A 19 -4.78 7.00 -3.05
C ASN A 19 -5.00 5.50 -3.31
N GLU A 20 -4.05 4.82 -3.98
CA GLU A 20 -4.15 3.37 -4.20
C GLU A 20 -4.06 2.55 -2.90
N PRO A 21 -3.03 2.69 -2.05
CA PRO A 21 -2.93 1.95 -0.79
C PRO A 21 -4.06 2.32 0.16
N GLU A 22 -4.43 3.59 0.28
CA GLU A 22 -5.52 4.05 1.18
C GLU A 22 -6.86 3.40 0.81
N ARG A 23 -7.16 3.24 -0.49
CA ARG A 23 -8.33 2.50 -0.96
C ARG A 23 -8.28 1.02 -0.58
N VAL A 24 -7.12 0.38 -0.69
CA VAL A 24 -6.92 -1.04 -0.34
C VAL A 24 -7.08 -1.25 1.17
N PHE A 25 -6.44 -0.43 2.00
CA PHE A 25 -6.50 -0.53 3.45
C PHE A 25 -7.88 -0.19 4.02
N SER A 26 -8.57 0.81 3.44
CA SER A 26 -9.95 1.14 3.84
C SER A 26 -10.92 -0.01 3.55
N GLY A 27 -10.71 -0.76 2.47
CA GLY A 27 -11.53 -1.94 2.13
C GLY A 27 -11.21 -3.18 2.98
N ALA A 28 -9.98 -3.31 3.48
CA ALA A 28 -9.55 -4.42 4.32
C ALA A 28 -10.18 -4.42 5.74
N ARG A 29 -10.90 -3.35 6.10
CA ARG A 29 -11.58 -3.19 7.40
C ARG A 29 -12.58 -4.31 7.72
N TYR A 30 -13.20 -4.94 6.71
CA TYR A 30 -14.07 -6.11 6.90
C TYR A 30 -13.32 -7.41 7.19
N THR A 31 -12.02 -7.47 6.86
CA THR A 31 -11.14 -8.60 7.20
C THR A 31 -10.69 -8.52 8.68
N VAL A 32 -10.70 -7.32 9.26
CA VAL A 32 -10.55 -7.07 10.70
C VAL A 32 -11.92 -7.07 11.38
N SER A 33 -12.72 -8.12 11.20
CA SER A 33 -14.01 -8.23 11.91
C SER A 33 -13.80 -8.46 13.41
N TRP A 34 -14.76 -8.07 14.25
CA TRP A 34 -14.62 -8.15 15.72
C TRP A 34 -14.82 -9.57 16.29
N ASP A 35 -15.18 -10.57 15.46
CA ASP A 35 -15.41 -11.94 15.91
C ASP A 35 -14.52 -12.95 15.16
N ARG A 36 -13.78 -13.73 15.97
CA ARG A 36 -13.06 -15.03 15.80
C ARG A 36 -12.52 -15.47 14.42
N GLY A 37 -12.22 -14.55 13.52
CA GLY A 37 -11.46 -14.77 12.28
C GLY A 37 -10.41 -13.69 12.01
N GLN A 38 -9.91 -13.05 13.07
CA GLN A 38 -9.04 -11.86 12.99
C GLN A 38 -7.67 -12.21 12.42
N LEU A 39 -7.34 -11.62 11.27
CA LEU A 39 -5.96 -11.37 10.89
C LEU A 39 -5.53 -10.07 11.56
N GLU A 40 -4.37 -10.09 12.21
CA GLU A 40 -3.77 -8.89 12.78
C GLU A 40 -3.52 -7.86 11.67
N ALA A 41 -3.63 -6.57 12.02
CA ALA A 41 -3.48 -5.48 11.05
C ALA A 41 -2.14 -5.57 10.29
N GLU A 42 -1.07 -5.97 11.00
CA GLU A 42 0.25 -6.22 10.43
C GLU A 42 0.23 -7.35 9.38
N ILE A 43 -0.49 -8.45 9.64
CA ILE A 43 -0.59 -9.58 8.71
C ILE A 43 -1.35 -9.16 7.44
N ILE A 44 -2.37 -8.31 7.58
CA ILE A 44 -3.11 -7.75 6.44
C ILE A 44 -2.23 -6.83 5.60
N GLU A 45 -1.41 -5.99 6.24
CA GLU A 45 -0.45 -5.12 5.57
C GLU A 45 0.57 -5.91 4.75
N ILE A 46 1.19 -6.92 5.37
CA ILE A 46 2.15 -7.79 4.69
C ILE A 46 1.48 -8.51 3.52
N ARG A 47 0.25 -9.01 3.71
CA ARG A 47 -0.50 -9.74 2.67
C ARG A 47 -0.83 -8.85 1.47
N GLU A 48 -1.33 -7.64 1.66
CA GLU A 48 -1.65 -6.74 0.55
C GLU A 48 -0.37 -6.23 -0.14
N CYS A 49 0.73 -6.01 0.60
CA CYS A 49 2.04 -5.71 0.01
C CYS A 49 2.56 -6.85 -0.87
N LEU A 50 2.55 -8.09 -0.37
CA LEU A 50 2.97 -9.27 -1.12
C LEU A 50 2.13 -9.49 -2.38
N LYS A 51 0.82 -9.27 -2.28
CA LYS A 51 -0.11 -9.34 -3.41
C LYS A 51 0.21 -8.28 -4.48
N HIS A 52 0.54 -7.05 -4.05
CA HIS A 52 0.97 -5.99 -4.97
C HIS A 52 2.30 -6.34 -5.65
N TRP A 53 3.28 -6.84 -4.91
CA TRP A 53 4.58 -7.26 -5.46
C TRP A 53 4.46 -8.43 -6.43
N LYS A 54 3.56 -9.37 -6.17
CA LYS A 54 3.23 -10.45 -7.11
C LYS A 54 2.59 -9.89 -8.39
N ARG A 55 1.64 -8.96 -8.28
CA ARG A 55 0.95 -8.35 -9.44
C ARG A 55 1.90 -7.54 -10.31
N THR A 56 2.87 -6.86 -9.70
CA THR A 56 3.85 -6.02 -10.39
C THR A 56 5.05 -6.82 -10.94
N GLY A 57 5.11 -8.13 -10.71
CA GLY A 57 6.22 -8.98 -11.17
C GLY A 57 7.54 -8.73 -10.45
N ILE A 58 7.53 -7.95 -9.36
CA ILE A 58 8.72 -7.65 -8.56
C ILE A 58 9.31 -8.95 -7.99
N LEU A 59 8.46 -9.88 -7.55
CA LEU A 59 8.92 -11.15 -7.00
C LEU A 59 9.71 -11.98 -8.02
N ASP A 60 9.34 -11.94 -9.30
CA ASP A 60 10.03 -12.69 -10.36
C ASP A 60 11.45 -12.14 -10.63
N THR A 61 11.72 -10.89 -10.25
CA THR A 61 13.06 -10.29 -10.34
C THR A 61 14.01 -10.77 -9.24
N PHE A 62 13.46 -11.21 -8.10
CA PHE A 62 14.24 -11.65 -6.93
C PHE A 62 14.52 -13.16 -6.91
N PHE A 63 13.67 -13.96 -7.55
CA PHE A 63 13.79 -15.43 -7.60
C PHE A 63 14.40 -15.96 -8.91
N LYS A 64 15.13 -15.11 -9.63
CA LYS A 64 15.85 -15.44 -10.86
C LYS A 64 17.34 -15.68 -10.57
#